data_AF-A0A9D6SUW3-F1
#
_entry.id   AF-A0A9D6SUW3-F1
#
_cell.length_a   1.000
_cell.length_b   1.000
_cell.length_c   1.000
_cell.angle_alpha   90.00
_cell.angle_beta   90.00
_cell.angle_gamma   90.00
#
_symmetry.space_group_name_H-M   'P 1'
#
loop_
_entity.id
_entity.type
_entity.pdbx_description
1 polymer ?
#
loop_
_entity_poly.entity_id
_entity_poly.type
_entity_poly.pdbx_seq_one_letter_code
_entity_poly.pdbx_strand_id
1 'polypeptide(L)'
;MANTCDACGERSARLTYPAGGLWAGRWFCPECASGRKKITRLSSLVAFRFRVAEVLPPGDPMTAPAVRLMVAVDDVRRAQILMVEAMERFDDPAERHRTPGDFLYSVKLLLSHMHEAGHALRRLDGWAARGADGENRVNALLAGEDHRQGMAALRKLRRFFSAPAYWESLIPRVRNAIGFHYDERAVAAVMKENFAGDALLESTAASVGGLARMADPVMRAIMSRASGGDIMAAKTEHSQALDICGHLIAFVDHLFDALVRAHRDAIVEKDARVVDVPPLIARAAEAVDAERARLRDERRKAAAAAEIQRGAS
;
A
#
# COMPACT_ATOMS: atom_id res chain seq x y z
N MET A 1 3.44 -25.87 31.46
CA MET A 1 3.40 -25.67 29.99
C MET A 1 3.25 -24.17 29.74
N ALA A 2 4.08 -23.58 28.88
CA ALA A 2 3.94 -22.16 28.54
C ALA A 2 2.79 -22.02 27.53
N ASN A 3 1.81 -21.20 27.87
CA ASN A 3 0.69 -20.90 26.98
C ASN A 3 1.14 -19.84 25.95
N THR A 4 0.51 -19.84 24.78
CA THR A 4 0.82 -18.88 23.71
C THR A 4 -0.13 -17.69 23.80
N CYS A 5 0.40 -16.47 23.69
CA CYS A 5 -0.39 -15.25 23.61
C CYS A 5 -1.10 -15.17 22.26
N ASP A 6 -2.43 -15.00 22.25
CA ASP A 6 -3.21 -14.89 21.01
C ASP A 6 -2.85 -13.61 20.23
N ALA A 7 -2.46 -12.54 20.94
CA ALA A 7 -2.17 -11.24 20.35
C ALA A 7 -0.82 -11.14 19.61
N CYS A 8 0.24 -11.73 20.16
CA CYS A 8 1.59 -11.66 19.58
C CYS A 8 2.16 -13.02 19.16
N GLY A 9 1.51 -14.13 19.52
CA GLY A 9 1.97 -15.48 19.20
C GLY A 9 3.15 -15.97 20.04
N GLU A 10 3.62 -15.20 21.02
CA GLU A 10 4.75 -15.61 21.85
C GLU A 10 4.32 -16.44 23.06
N ARG A 11 5.21 -17.33 23.49
CA ARG A 11 5.03 -18.09 24.72
C ARG A 11 5.16 -17.18 25.92
N SER A 12 4.23 -17.29 26.87
CA SER A 12 4.30 -16.57 28.13
C SER A 12 3.98 -17.47 29.32
N ALA A 13 4.69 -17.26 30.41
CA ALA A 13 4.41 -17.94 31.69
C ALA A 13 3.17 -17.37 32.39
N ARG A 14 2.74 -16.16 32.02
CA ARG A 14 1.56 -15.49 32.57
C ARG A 14 0.70 -14.99 31.43
N LEU A 15 -0.61 -15.20 31.52
CA LEU A 15 -1.58 -14.67 30.57
C LEU A 15 -2.74 -14.03 31.32
N THR A 16 -3.39 -13.09 30.65
CA THR A 16 -4.60 -12.40 31.10
C THR A 16 -5.73 -12.76 30.13
N TYR A 17 -6.93 -12.95 30.67
CA TYR A 17 -8.12 -13.36 29.92
C TYR A 17 -9.26 -12.37 30.21
N PRO A 18 -9.60 -11.47 29.27
CA PRO A 18 -10.72 -10.57 29.44
C PRO A 18 -12.02 -11.38 29.42
N ALA A 19 -12.83 -11.25 30.46
CA ALA A 19 -14.14 -11.90 30.54
C ALA A 19 -15.25 -11.15 29.77
N GLY A 20 -14.97 -9.92 29.30
CA GLY A 20 -15.95 -9.08 28.60
C GLY A 20 -15.31 -8.05 27.67
N GLY A 21 -16.15 -7.42 26.85
CA GLY A 21 -15.73 -6.45 25.83
C GLY A 21 -15.23 -7.09 24.53
N LEU A 22 -14.70 -6.26 23.63
CA LEU A 22 -14.30 -6.66 22.28
C LEU A 22 -13.25 -7.79 22.25
N TRP A 23 -12.42 -7.87 23.29
CA TRP A 23 -11.31 -8.82 23.40
C TRP A 23 -11.65 -10.07 24.24
N ALA A 24 -12.93 -10.25 24.59
CA ALA A 24 -13.38 -11.42 25.35
C ALA A 24 -13.03 -12.73 24.62
N GLY A 25 -12.63 -13.75 25.37
CA GLY A 25 -12.31 -15.05 24.78
C GLY A 25 -10.87 -15.22 24.30
N ARG A 26 -10.00 -14.20 24.47
CA ARG A 26 -8.61 -14.23 23.99
C ARG A 26 -7.62 -14.16 25.16
N TRP A 27 -6.47 -14.82 25.02
CA TRP A 27 -5.40 -14.80 25.99
C TRP A 27 -4.29 -13.82 25.60
N PHE A 28 -3.92 -12.93 26.51
CA PHE A 28 -2.89 -11.91 26.28
C PHE A 28 -1.74 -12.06 27.26
N CYS A 29 -0.49 -11.97 26.78
CA CYS A 29 0.63 -11.77 27.68
C CYS A 29 0.55 -10.38 28.34
N PRO A 30 1.20 -10.18 29.51
CA PRO A 30 1.12 -8.91 30.24
C PRO A 30 1.56 -7.70 29.41
N GLU A 31 2.49 -7.87 28.47
CA GLU A 31 2.95 -6.78 27.62
C GLU A 31 1.92 -6.37 26.56
N CYS A 32 1.23 -7.34 25.94
CA CYS A 32 0.14 -7.05 25.01
C CYS A 32 -1.06 -6.45 25.75
N ALA A 33 -1.42 -7.01 26.91
CA ALA A 33 -2.53 -6.51 27.72
C ALA A 33 -2.31 -5.09 28.24
N SER A 34 -1.06 -4.72 28.57
CA SER A 34 -0.71 -3.37 29.00
C SER A 34 -0.43 -2.41 27.84
N GLY A 35 -0.55 -2.84 26.58
CA GLY A 35 -0.19 -2.03 25.41
C GLY A 35 1.30 -1.72 25.27
N ARG A 36 2.18 -2.36 26.06
CA ARG A 36 3.64 -2.21 25.96
C ARG A 36 4.20 -2.92 24.74
N LYS A 37 3.50 -3.95 24.26
CA LYS A 37 3.83 -4.69 23.05
C LYS A 37 2.72 -4.54 22.02
N LYS A 38 3.12 -4.29 20.77
CA LYS A 38 2.21 -4.22 19.62
C LYS A 38 1.52 -5.57 19.43
N ILE A 39 0.20 -5.54 19.27
CA ILE A 39 -0.59 -6.71 18.86
C ILE A 39 -0.37 -6.89 17.36
N THR A 40 0.02 -8.10 16.94
CA THR A 40 0.39 -8.40 15.55
C THR A 40 -0.49 -9.46 14.90
N ARG A 41 -1.12 -10.33 15.71
CA ARG A 41 -1.94 -11.45 15.21
C ARG A 41 -3.43 -11.22 15.27
N LEU A 42 -3.89 -10.25 16.07
CA LEU A 42 -5.29 -9.91 16.21
C LEU A 42 -5.52 -8.48 15.74
N SER A 43 -6.68 -8.24 15.12
CA SER A 43 -7.15 -6.90 14.80
C SER A 43 -8.60 -6.74 15.21
N SER A 44 -8.97 -5.53 15.62
CA SER A 44 -10.36 -5.13 15.74
C SER A 44 -10.89 -4.85 14.34
N LEU A 45 -11.84 -5.63 13.88
CA LEU A 45 -12.59 -5.39 12.66
C LEU A 45 -13.96 -4.82 13.01
N VAL A 46 -14.30 -3.69 12.38
CA VAL A 46 -15.63 -3.11 12.44
C VAL A 46 -16.17 -3.08 11.01
N ALA A 47 -17.16 -3.92 10.74
CA ALA A 47 -17.93 -3.88 9.51
C ALA A 47 -19.22 -3.09 9.76
N PHE A 48 -19.63 -2.27 8.80
CA PHE A 48 -20.88 -1.54 8.89
C PHE A 48 -21.53 -1.41 7.52
N ARG A 49 -22.86 -1.36 7.53
CA ARG A 49 -23.67 -0.95 6.38
C ARG A 49 -24.20 0.44 6.67
N PHE A 50 -24.18 1.30 5.67
CA PHE A 50 -24.65 2.67 5.81
C PHE A 50 -25.34 3.13 4.53
N ARG A 51 -26.19 4.16 4.68
CA ARG A 51 -26.88 4.79 3.55
C ARG A 51 -25.89 5.68 2.80
N VAL A 52 -25.35 5.17 1.69
CA VAL A 52 -24.29 5.84 0.92
C VAL A 52 -24.68 7.27 0.52
N ALA A 53 -25.94 7.51 0.13
CA ALA A 53 -26.41 8.83 -0.27
C ALA A 53 -26.37 9.89 0.85
N GLU A 54 -26.31 9.48 2.12
CA GLU A 54 -26.21 10.40 3.27
C GLU A 54 -24.75 10.75 3.61
N VAL A 55 -23.81 9.84 3.34
CA VAL A 55 -22.38 10.01 3.64
C VAL A 55 -21.61 10.55 2.44
N LEU A 56 -21.99 10.12 1.24
CA LEU A 56 -21.39 10.49 -0.05
C LEU A 56 -22.53 10.85 -1.02
N PRO A 57 -23.17 12.03 -0.85
CA PRO A 57 -24.30 12.43 -1.69
C PRO A 57 -23.88 12.55 -3.16
N PRO A 58 -24.69 12.08 -4.13
CA PRO A 58 -24.33 12.13 -5.56
C PRO A 58 -24.05 13.55 -6.11
N GLY A 59 -24.67 14.57 -5.51
CA GLY A 59 -24.47 15.97 -5.87
C GLY A 59 -23.28 16.65 -5.20
N ASP A 60 -22.61 15.99 -4.23
CA ASP A 60 -21.43 16.55 -3.57
C ASP A 60 -20.20 16.40 -4.49
N PRO A 61 -19.47 17.48 -4.82
CA PRO A 61 -18.25 17.43 -5.61
C PRO A 61 -17.18 16.47 -5.07
N MET A 62 -17.16 16.20 -3.75
CA MET A 62 -16.22 15.25 -3.13
C MET A 62 -16.53 13.79 -3.45
N THR A 63 -17.79 13.44 -3.74
CA THR A 63 -18.25 12.05 -3.78
C THR A 63 -17.50 11.22 -4.82
N ALA A 64 -17.45 11.66 -6.08
CA ALA A 64 -16.79 10.88 -7.12
C ALA A 64 -15.26 10.75 -6.90
N PRO A 65 -14.51 11.81 -6.54
CA PRO A 65 -13.10 11.68 -6.17
C PRO A 65 -12.87 10.78 -4.95
N ALA A 66 -13.71 10.86 -3.91
CA ALA A 66 -13.60 10.03 -2.72
C ALA A 66 -13.83 8.55 -3.03
N VAL A 67 -14.90 8.21 -3.77
CA VAL A 67 -15.18 6.84 -4.19
C VAL A 67 -14.06 6.30 -5.08
N ARG A 68 -13.58 7.08 -6.06
CA ARG A 68 -12.44 6.67 -6.91
C ARG A 68 -11.18 6.41 -6.10
N LEU A 69 -10.90 7.25 -5.10
CA LEU A 69 -9.77 7.06 -4.21
C LEU A 69 -9.94 5.78 -3.38
N MET A 70 -11.12 5.52 -2.83
CA MET A 70 -11.40 4.30 -2.06
C MET A 70 -11.18 3.04 -2.89
N VAL A 71 -11.73 2.99 -4.11
CA VAL A 71 -11.57 1.85 -5.03
C VAL A 71 -10.11 1.66 -5.41
N ALA A 72 -9.42 2.73 -5.84
CA ALA A 72 -8.01 2.65 -6.22
C ALA A 72 -7.13 2.19 -5.04
N VAL A 73 -7.46 2.57 -3.81
CA VAL A 73 -6.70 2.16 -2.62
C VAL A 73 -7.01 0.72 -2.20
N ASP A 74 -8.21 0.20 -2.46
CA ASP A 74 -8.47 -1.24 -2.31
C ASP A 74 -7.62 -2.05 -3.30
N ASP A 75 -7.54 -1.62 -4.56
CA ASP A 75 -6.66 -2.26 -5.55
C ASP A 75 -5.18 -2.18 -5.14
N VAL A 76 -4.73 -1.04 -4.59
CA VAL A 76 -3.37 -0.89 -4.03
C VAL A 76 -3.11 -1.92 -2.92
N ARG A 77 -4.05 -2.14 -2.00
CA ARG A 77 -3.92 -3.17 -0.94
C ARG A 77 -3.77 -4.55 -1.55
N ARG A 78 -4.60 -4.89 -2.54
CA ARG A 78 -4.56 -6.21 -3.19
C ARG A 78 -3.25 -6.41 -3.94
N ALA A 79 -2.82 -5.43 -4.73
CA ALA A 79 -1.56 -5.48 -5.46
C ALA A 79 -0.36 -5.59 -4.51
N GLN A 80 -0.38 -4.89 -3.38
CA GLN A 80 0.65 -5.00 -2.34
C GLN A 80 0.74 -6.42 -1.77
N ILE A 81 -0.40 -7.02 -1.41
CA ILE A 81 -0.45 -8.39 -0.88
C ILE A 81 0.13 -9.38 -1.91
N LEU A 82 -0.31 -9.28 -3.17
CA LEU A 82 0.19 -10.14 -4.26
C LEU A 82 1.69 -9.95 -4.51
N MET A 83 2.19 -8.72 -4.39
CA MET A 83 3.61 -8.44 -4.53
C MET A 83 4.42 -9.11 -3.41
N VAL A 84 3.97 -9.02 -2.16
CA VAL A 84 4.64 -9.65 -1.01
C VAL A 84 4.58 -11.18 -1.11
N GLU A 85 3.44 -11.73 -1.52
CA GLU A 85 3.27 -13.16 -1.77
C GLU A 85 4.21 -13.65 -2.88
N ALA A 86 4.39 -12.87 -3.96
CA ALA A 86 5.38 -13.19 -4.97
C ALA A 86 6.80 -13.11 -4.42
N MET A 87 7.12 -12.08 -3.61
CA MET A 87 8.46 -11.95 -3.03
C MET A 87 8.88 -13.16 -2.17
N GLU A 88 7.94 -13.75 -1.44
CA GLU A 88 8.18 -14.92 -0.58
C GLU A 88 8.50 -16.20 -1.36
N ARG A 89 8.13 -16.26 -2.65
CA ARG A 89 8.38 -17.40 -3.52
C ARG A 89 9.65 -17.27 -4.36
N PHE A 90 10.47 -16.22 -4.17
CA PHE A 90 11.69 -16.05 -4.96
C PHE A 90 12.74 -17.13 -4.68
N ASP A 91 12.78 -17.61 -3.44
CA ASP A 91 13.76 -18.60 -3.00
C ASP A 91 13.30 -20.04 -3.25
N ASP A 92 12.07 -20.25 -3.74
CA ASP A 92 11.54 -21.57 -4.08
C ASP A 92 12.00 -22.00 -5.48
N PRO A 93 12.85 -23.03 -5.62
CA PRO A 93 13.31 -23.50 -6.93
C PRO A 93 12.17 -23.99 -7.84
N ALA A 94 11.07 -24.46 -7.28
CA ALA A 94 9.90 -24.91 -8.04
C ALA A 94 9.16 -23.74 -8.71
N GLU A 95 9.24 -22.54 -8.10
CA GLU A 95 8.55 -21.34 -8.56
C GLU A 95 9.45 -20.41 -9.39
N ARG A 96 10.71 -20.78 -9.65
CA ARG A 96 11.73 -19.96 -10.33
C ARG A 96 11.25 -19.29 -11.63
N HIS A 97 10.38 -19.97 -12.38
CA HIS A 97 9.88 -19.53 -13.69
C HIS A 97 8.57 -18.73 -13.61
N ARG A 98 7.89 -18.77 -12.46
CA ARG A 98 6.60 -18.13 -12.24
C ARG A 98 6.72 -16.87 -11.39
N THR A 99 7.48 -16.94 -10.31
CA THR A 99 7.59 -15.87 -9.32
C THR A 99 7.99 -14.51 -9.92
N PRO A 100 9.01 -14.41 -10.81
CA PRO A 100 9.38 -13.13 -11.39
C PRO A 100 8.23 -12.47 -12.16
N GLY A 101 7.46 -13.26 -12.91
CA GLY A 101 6.29 -12.77 -13.65
C GLY A 101 5.17 -12.28 -12.74
N ASP A 102 4.85 -13.03 -11.69
CA ASP A 102 3.84 -12.65 -10.70
C ASP A 102 4.24 -11.38 -9.94
N PHE A 103 5.52 -11.26 -9.59
CA PHE A 103 6.07 -10.07 -8.96
C PHE A 103 5.94 -8.85 -9.88
N LEU A 104 6.43 -8.95 -11.13
CA LEU A 104 6.37 -7.85 -12.10
C LEU A 104 4.93 -7.41 -12.37
N TYR A 105 4.01 -8.36 -12.48
CA TYR A 105 2.58 -8.08 -12.64
C TYR A 105 2.02 -7.32 -11.43
N SER A 106 2.36 -7.76 -10.22
CA SER A 106 1.90 -7.12 -8.98
C SER A 106 2.49 -5.71 -8.81
N VAL A 107 3.78 -5.51 -9.12
CA VAL A 107 4.41 -4.17 -9.13
C VAL A 107 3.73 -3.27 -10.14
N LYS A 108 3.48 -3.76 -11.36
CA LYS A 108 2.75 -3.04 -12.40
C LYS A 108 1.38 -2.58 -11.87
N LEU A 109 0.57 -3.51 -11.35
CA LEU A 109 -0.74 -3.17 -10.75
C LEU A 109 -0.60 -2.13 -9.65
N LEU A 110 0.30 -2.35 -8.70
CA LEU A 110 0.51 -1.46 -7.56
C LEU A 110 0.79 -0.03 -8.03
N LEU A 111 1.75 0.16 -8.93
CA LEU A 111 2.14 1.48 -9.42
C LEU A 111 1.00 2.18 -10.18
N SER A 112 0.23 1.44 -10.99
CA SER A 112 -0.91 2.04 -11.69
C SER A 112 -2.04 2.44 -10.76
N HIS A 113 -2.42 1.60 -9.80
CA HIS A 113 -3.47 1.98 -8.86
C HIS A 113 -3.00 3.10 -7.91
N MET A 114 -1.70 3.18 -7.58
CA MET A 114 -1.13 4.34 -6.90
C MET A 114 -1.22 5.63 -7.74
N HIS A 115 -1.00 5.54 -9.06
CA HIS A 115 -1.20 6.70 -9.96
C HIS A 115 -2.66 7.17 -9.94
N GLU A 116 -3.60 6.24 -10.06
CA GLU A 116 -5.04 6.52 -10.04
C GLU A 116 -5.48 7.09 -8.68
N ALA A 117 -4.98 6.55 -7.58
CA ALA A 117 -5.19 7.07 -6.23
C ALA A 117 -4.63 8.49 -6.07
N GLY A 118 -3.41 8.75 -6.56
CA GLY A 118 -2.80 10.08 -6.55
C GLY A 118 -3.60 11.11 -7.36
N HIS A 119 -4.11 10.71 -8.53
CA HIS A 119 -4.98 11.56 -9.33
C HIS A 119 -6.32 11.84 -8.65
N ALA A 120 -6.96 10.83 -8.04
CA ALA A 120 -8.18 11.01 -7.25
C ALA A 120 -7.94 11.93 -6.03
N LEU A 121 -6.84 11.72 -5.32
CA LEU A 121 -6.42 12.55 -4.19
C LEU A 121 -6.22 14.00 -4.62
N ARG A 122 -5.50 14.29 -5.70
CA ARG A 122 -5.28 15.68 -6.15
C ARG A 122 -6.59 16.38 -6.53
N ARG A 123 -7.58 15.65 -7.08
CA ARG A 123 -8.92 16.20 -7.34
C ARG A 123 -9.66 16.49 -6.05
N LEU A 124 -9.66 15.52 -5.13
CA LEU A 124 -10.27 15.66 -3.81
C LEU A 124 -9.66 16.84 -3.05
N ASP A 125 -8.33 16.93 -3.01
CA ASP A 125 -7.56 17.95 -2.30
C ASP A 125 -7.56 19.33 -2.97
N GLY A 126 -7.82 19.33 -4.27
CA GLY A 126 -7.90 20.49 -5.14
C GLY A 126 -9.21 21.23 -4.95
N TRP A 127 -10.09 21.20 -5.95
CA TRP A 127 -11.36 21.95 -5.96
C TRP A 127 -12.52 21.17 -5.33
N ALA A 128 -12.50 19.84 -5.37
CA ALA A 128 -13.67 19.05 -4.99
C ALA A 128 -14.00 19.13 -3.50
N ALA A 129 -12.99 19.20 -2.62
CA ALA A 129 -13.20 19.35 -1.19
C ALA A 129 -13.13 20.80 -0.69
N ARG A 130 -13.14 21.80 -1.58
CA ARG A 130 -13.10 23.21 -1.14
C ARG A 130 -14.50 23.66 -0.77
N GLY A 131 -14.64 24.15 0.46
CA GLY A 131 -15.84 24.88 0.89
C GLY A 131 -15.95 26.23 0.20
N ALA A 132 -17.09 26.89 0.39
CA ALA A 132 -17.32 28.25 -0.10
C ALA A 132 -16.37 29.28 0.55
N ASP A 133 -15.84 28.96 1.73
CA ASP A 133 -14.83 29.70 2.47
C ASP A 133 -13.38 29.42 2.00
N GLY A 134 -13.20 28.52 1.04
CA GLY A 134 -11.88 28.09 0.54
C GLY A 134 -11.19 27.05 1.42
N GLU A 135 -11.77 26.68 2.56
CA GLU A 135 -11.23 25.67 3.45
C GLU A 135 -11.37 24.27 2.84
N ASN A 136 -10.40 23.41 3.16
CA ASN A 136 -10.41 22.04 2.66
C ASN A 136 -11.17 21.13 3.63
N ARG A 137 -12.34 20.66 3.21
CA ARG A 137 -13.24 19.80 4.01
C ARG A 137 -12.56 18.50 4.48
N VAL A 138 -11.60 17.95 3.72
CA VAL A 138 -10.82 16.78 4.17
C VAL A 138 -9.92 17.13 5.37
N ASN A 139 -9.37 18.34 5.42
CA ASN A 139 -8.62 18.79 6.60
C ASN A 139 -9.52 18.87 7.83
N ALA A 140 -10.72 19.45 7.67
CA ALA A 140 -11.69 19.56 8.75
C ALA A 140 -12.14 18.18 9.27
N LEU A 141 -12.44 17.24 8.37
CA LEU A 141 -12.79 15.86 8.73
C LEU A 141 -11.69 15.16 9.54
N LEU A 142 -10.42 15.43 9.23
CA LEU A 142 -9.27 14.80 9.86
C LEU A 142 -8.63 15.63 10.99
N ALA A 143 -9.26 16.73 11.42
CA ALA A 143 -8.69 17.64 12.41
C ALA A 143 -8.69 17.06 13.84
N GLY A 144 -9.53 16.05 14.11
CA GLY A 144 -9.66 15.43 15.43
C GLY A 144 -8.43 14.62 15.87
N GLU A 145 -8.29 14.44 17.19
CA GLU A 145 -7.18 13.67 17.78
C GLU A 145 -7.15 12.21 17.31
N ASP A 146 -8.34 11.64 17.06
CA ASP A 146 -8.55 10.28 16.55
C ASP A 146 -7.98 10.09 15.13
N HIS A 147 -7.76 11.17 14.38
CA HIS A 147 -7.38 11.14 12.96
C HIS A 147 -5.98 11.71 12.68
N ARG A 148 -5.16 11.94 13.72
CA ARG A 148 -3.79 12.49 13.57
C ARG A 148 -2.91 11.69 12.62
N GLN A 149 -3.04 10.36 12.62
CA GLN A 149 -2.29 9.49 11.71
C GLN A 149 -2.74 9.68 10.26
N GLY A 150 -4.06 9.75 10.01
CA GLY A 150 -4.63 10.09 8.70
C GLY A 150 -4.14 11.44 8.18
N MET A 151 -4.12 12.46 9.04
CA MET A 151 -3.60 13.79 8.70
C MET A 151 -2.08 13.77 8.41
N ALA A 152 -1.30 13.00 9.18
CA ALA A 152 0.12 12.83 8.92
C ALA A 152 0.37 12.15 7.56
N ALA A 153 -0.40 11.11 7.24
CA ALA A 153 -0.35 10.42 5.96
C ALA A 153 -0.74 11.36 4.81
N LEU A 154 -1.85 12.11 4.92
CA LEU A 154 -2.27 13.10 3.93
C LEU A 154 -1.16 14.11 3.61
N ARG A 155 -0.47 14.63 4.63
CA ARG A 155 0.66 15.57 4.44
C ARG A 155 1.86 14.94 3.72
N LYS A 156 2.06 13.62 3.82
CA LYS A 156 3.10 12.90 3.07
C LYS A 156 2.67 12.70 1.62
N LEU A 157 1.42 12.29 1.42
CA LEU A 157 0.84 12.09 0.09
C LEU A 157 0.79 13.39 -0.72
N ARG A 158 0.36 14.51 -0.12
CA ARG A 158 0.40 15.84 -0.76
C ARG A 158 1.81 16.19 -1.23
N ARG A 159 2.81 16.02 -0.35
CA ARG A 159 4.22 16.28 -0.70
C ARG A 159 4.70 15.42 -1.85
N PHE A 160 4.31 14.15 -1.88
CA PHE A 160 4.74 13.23 -2.92
C PHE A 160 4.02 13.50 -4.25
N PHE A 161 2.69 13.48 -4.27
CA PHE A 161 1.89 13.56 -5.49
C PHE A 161 1.80 14.95 -6.12
N SER A 162 2.13 16.00 -5.36
CA SER A 162 2.16 17.39 -5.86
C SER A 162 3.59 17.87 -6.16
N ALA A 163 4.62 17.08 -5.85
CA ALA A 163 5.99 17.44 -6.24
C ALA A 163 6.16 17.38 -7.77
N PRO A 164 6.88 18.32 -8.41
CA PRO A 164 7.20 18.23 -9.83
C PRO A 164 7.88 16.91 -10.20
N ALA A 165 8.82 16.46 -9.36
CA ALA A 165 9.54 15.21 -9.49
C ALA A 165 8.65 13.96 -9.48
N TYR A 166 7.38 14.06 -9.07
CA TYR A 166 6.42 12.97 -9.18
C TYR A 166 6.33 12.45 -10.61
N TRP A 167 6.27 13.35 -11.61
CA TRP A 167 6.10 12.97 -13.01
C TRP A 167 7.32 12.23 -13.59
N GLU A 168 8.47 12.36 -12.94
CA GLU A 168 9.71 11.63 -13.25
C GLU A 168 9.85 10.35 -12.42
N SER A 169 9.00 10.14 -11.42
CA SER A 169 9.03 8.94 -10.59
C SER A 169 8.61 7.69 -11.38
N LEU A 170 8.87 6.51 -10.81
CA LEU A 170 8.54 5.23 -11.43
C LEU A 170 7.02 5.05 -11.66
N ILE A 171 6.19 5.62 -10.78
CA ILE A 171 4.73 5.46 -10.82
C ILE A 171 4.11 5.92 -12.16
N PRO A 172 4.21 7.21 -12.55
CA PRO A 172 3.67 7.66 -13.83
C PRO A 172 4.45 7.10 -15.01
N ARG A 173 5.75 6.78 -14.89
CA ARG A 173 6.49 6.11 -15.97
C ARG A 173 5.90 4.74 -16.28
N VAL A 174 5.70 3.87 -15.29
CA VAL A 174 5.13 2.54 -15.51
C VAL A 174 3.67 2.62 -15.96
N ARG A 175 2.87 3.54 -15.40
CA ARG A 175 1.46 3.72 -15.76
C ARG A 175 1.30 4.26 -17.19
N ASN A 176 2.03 5.32 -17.54
CA ASN A 176 1.88 6.02 -18.82
C ASN A 176 2.70 5.42 -19.96
N ALA A 177 3.76 4.67 -19.66
CA ALA A 177 4.54 3.98 -20.67
C ALA A 177 3.95 2.58 -20.97
N ILE A 178 4.80 1.74 -21.56
CA ILE A 178 4.51 0.39 -22.05
C ILE A 178 3.81 -0.49 -21.00
N GLY A 179 4.08 -0.27 -19.71
CA GLY A 179 3.58 -1.09 -18.61
C GLY A 179 2.09 -1.40 -18.72
N PHE A 180 1.23 -0.44 -19.09
CA PHE A 180 -0.23 -0.67 -19.24
C PHE A 180 -0.78 -0.51 -20.66
N HIS A 181 -0.18 0.37 -21.46
CA HIS A 181 -0.72 0.72 -22.77
C HIS A 181 -0.02 -0.01 -23.92
N TYR A 182 1.02 -0.80 -23.63
CA TYR A 182 1.80 -1.53 -24.63
C TYR A 182 2.18 -0.65 -25.83
N ASP A 183 2.68 0.57 -25.57
CA ASP A 183 3.06 1.52 -26.63
C ASP A 183 3.96 0.83 -27.67
N GLU A 184 3.46 0.76 -28.90
CA GLU A 184 4.05 -0.05 -29.96
C GLU A 184 5.51 0.31 -30.23
N ARG A 185 5.82 1.62 -30.26
CA ARG A 185 7.17 2.12 -30.53
C ARG A 185 8.13 1.71 -29.43
N ALA A 186 7.68 1.81 -28.18
CA ALA A 186 8.51 1.51 -27.04
C ALA A 186 8.66 -0.02 -26.82
N VAL A 187 7.64 -0.83 -27.15
CA VAL A 187 7.77 -2.31 -27.25
C VAL A 187 8.77 -2.68 -28.33
N ALA A 188 8.64 -2.12 -29.54
CA ALA A 188 9.54 -2.40 -30.65
C ALA A 188 11.00 -2.04 -30.32
N ALA A 189 11.22 -0.92 -29.61
CA ALA A 189 12.54 -0.54 -29.11
C ALA A 189 13.12 -1.60 -28.15
N VAL A 190 12.32 -2.06 -27.17
CA VAL A 190 12.74 -3.13 -26.24
C VAL A 190 13.08 -4.42 -26.99
N MET A 191 12.24 -4.83 -27.95
CA MET A 191 12.49 -6.02 -28.76
C MET A 191 13.79 -5.91 -29.55
N LYS A 192 14.03 -4.77 -30.20
CA LYS A 192 15.25 -4.53 -30.96
C LYS A 192 16.52 -4.53 -30.09
N GLU A 193 16.44 -3.96 -28.89
CA GLU A 193 17.58 -3.81 -27.99
C GLU A 193 17.93 -5.10 -27.23
N ASN A 194 16.92 -5.90 -26.85
CA ASN A 194 17.10 -7.00 -25.89
C ASN A 194 16.84 -8.39 -26.49
N PHE A 195 16.21 -8.48 -27.66
CA PHE A 195 15.75 -9.74 -28.24
C PHE A 195 16.20 -9.89 -29.71
N ALA A 196 17.45 -9.54 -30.00
CA ALA A 196 18.07 -9.68 -31.32
C ALA A 196 19.07 -10.85 -31.38
N GLY A 197 19.28 -11.41 -32.58
CA GLY A 197 20.23 -12.50 -32.81
C GLY A 197 19.79 -13.80 -32.12
N ASP A 198 20.69 -14.38 -31.32
CA ASP A 198 20.47 -15.64 -30.60
C ASP A 198 19.80 -15.46 -29.21
N ALA A 199 19.20 -14.28 -28.96
CA ALA A 199 18.50 -14.01 -27.71
C ALA A 199 17.30 -14.97 -27.54
N LEU A 200 17.25 -15.65 -26.39
CA LEU A 200 16.19 -16.59 -26.07
C LEU A 200 15.08 -15.91 -25.29
N LEU A 201 13.83 -16.17 -25.69
CA LEU A 201 12.65 -15.80 -24.90
C LEU A 201 12.21 -16.99 -24.05
N GLU A 202 12.40 -16.89 -22.74
CA GLU A 202 11.87 -17.89 -21.81
C GLU A 202 10.35 -17.76 -21.71
N SER A 203 9.66 -18.87 -21.98
CA SER A 203 8.20 -18.98 -21.92
C SER A 203 7.83 -20.29 -21.26
N THR A 204 6.74 -20.30 -20.49
CA THR A 204 6.16 -21.51 -19.91
C THR A 204 4.86 -21.86 -20.63
N ALA A 205 4.68 -23.15 -20.91
CA ALA A 205 3.41 -23.74 -21.30
C ALA A 205 2.87 -24.55 -20.12
N ALA A 206 1.54 -24.56 -19.96
CA ALA A 206 0.90 -25.30 -18.88
C ALA A 206 -0.36 -26.00 -19.40
N SER A 207 -0.60 -27.22 -18.89
CA SER A 207 -1.82 -27.99 -19.19
C SER A 207 -3.06 -27.40 -18.53
N VAL A 208 -2.88 -26.61 -17.47
CA VAL A 208 -3.95 -25.88 -16.78
C VAL A 208 -3.88 -24.41 -17.16
N GLY A 209 -4.99 -23.87 -17.66
CA GLY A 209 -5.10 -22.47 -18.06
C GLY A 209 -4.73 -21.49 -16.93
N GLY A 210 -4.12 -20.36 -17.28
CA GLY A 210 -3.69 -19.34 -16.31
C GLY A 210 -2.31 -19.56 -15.69
N LEU A 211 -1.67 -20.71 -15.93
CA LEU A 211 -0.30 -20.99 -15.47
C LEU A 211 0.78 -20.74 -16.54
N ALA A 212 0.39 -20.66 -17.81
CA ALA A 212 1.31 -20.36 -18.91
C ALA A 212 1.75 -18.88 -18.86
N ARG A 213 3.04 -18.63 -19.12
CA ARG A 213 3.65 -17.30 -19.12
C ARG A 213 4.44 -17.13 -20.40
N MET A 214 4.01 -16.19 -21.25
CA MET A 214 4.52 -16.10 -22.62
C MET A 214 5.50 -14.95 -22.85
N ALA A 215 5.48 -13.92 -21.99
CA ALA A 215 6.16 -12.66 -22.25
C ALA A 215 6.82 -12.04 -21.01
N ASP A 216 7.07 -12.82 -19.95
CA ASP A 216 7.66 -12.30 -18.71
C ASP A 216 9.04 -11.66 -18.92
N PRO A 217 9.96 -12.23 -19.74
CA PRO A 217 11.23 -11.56 -20.03
C PRO A 217 11.04 -10.22 -20.76
N VAL A 218 10.06 -10.13 -21.67
CA VAL A 218 9.72 -8.88 -22.38
C VAL A 218 9.19 -7.86 -21.39
N MET A 219 8.28 -8.26 -20.51
CA MET A 219 7.75 -7.40 -19.45
C MET A 219 8.84 -6.96 -18.47
N ARG A 220 9.80 -7.83 -18.13
CA ARG A 220 10.96 -7.44 -17.31
C ARG A 220 11.78 -6.38 -18.02
N ALA A 221 12.12 -6.57 -19.29
CA ALA A 221 12.90 -5.60 -20.05
C ALA A 221 12.17 -4.24 -20.17
N ILE A 222 10.86 -4.26 -20.40
CA ILE A 222 9.99 -3.08 -20.40
C ILE A 222 10.05 -2.35 -19.05
N MET A 223 9.80 -3.07 -17.96
CA MET A 223 9.76 -2.49 -16.63
C MET A 223 11.14 -1.97 -16.22
N SER A 224 12.21 -2.68 -16.56
CA SER A 224 13.59 -2.26 -16.32
C SER A 224 13.96 -1.00 -17.09
N ARG A 225 13.55 -0.89 -18.35
CA ARG A 225 13.70 0.36 -19.12
C ARG A 225 12.92 1.51 -18.47
N ALA A 226 11.70 1.23 -18.00
CA ALA A 226 10.88 2.23 -17.33
C ALA A 226 11.48 2.68 -15.99
N SER A 227 12.16 1.81 -15.23
CA SER A 227 12.88 2.17 -14.00
C SER A 227 14.24 2.82 -14.24
N GLY A 228 14.87 2.58 -15.40
CA GLY A 228 16.24 3.02 -15.67
C GLY A 228 17.31 2.04 -15.17
N GLY A 229 16.94 0.76 -14.99
CA GLY A 229 17.80 -0.29 -14.45
C GLY A 229 16.99 -1.56 -14.16
N ASP A 230 17.62 -2.65 -13.72
CA ASP A 230 16.88 -3.90 -13.42
C ASP A 230 15.86 -3.67 -12.31
N ILE A 231 14.58 -3.67 -12.67
CA ILE A 231 13.49 -3.42 -11.72
C ILE A 231 13.53 -4.43 -10.58
N MET A 232 13.92 -5.68 -10.84
CA MET A 232 14.01 -6.73 -9.81
C MET A 232 15.08 -6.42 -8.76
N ALA A 233 16.10 -5.65 -9.13
CA ALA A 233 17.18 -5.19 -8.27
C ALA A 233 16.95 -3.78 -7.70
N ALA A 234 15.91 -3.07 -8.16
CA ALA A 234 15.58 -1.68 -7.82
C ALA A 234 14.94 -1.54 -6.43
N LYS A 235 15.72 -1.90 -5.39
CA LYS A 235 15.25 -1.91 -3.99
C LYS A 235 14.70 -0.55 -3.58
N THR A 236 15.39 0.55 -3.91
CA THR A 236 15.00 1.92 -3.50
C THR A 236 13.63 2.34 -4.05
N GLU A 237 13.34 1.99 -5.30
CA GLU A 237 12.10 2.31 -5.98
C GLU A 237 10.92 1.51 -5.40
N HIS A 238 11.11 0.21 -5.18
CA HIS A 238 10.12 -0.64 -4.51
C HIS A 238 9.81 -0.14 -3.09
N SER A 239 10.88 0.22 -2.38
CA SER A 239 10.82 0.77 -1.04
C SER A 239 9.99 2.05 -0.95
N GLN A 240 10.21 2.99 -1.86
CA GLN A 240 9.42 4.21 -1.94
C GLN A 240 7.95 3.91 -2.27
N ALA A 241 7.69 2.98 -3.20
CA ALA A 241 6.34 2.58 -3.56
C ALA A 241 5.59 1.99 -2.35
N LEU A 242 6.23 1.11 -1.57
CA LEU A 242 5.68 0.54 -0.34
C LEU A 242 5.38 1.59 0.74
N ASP A 243 6.26 2.57 0.95
CA ASP A 243 6.02 3.65 1.92
C ASP A 243 4.79 4.49 1.53
N ILE A 244 4.71 4.90 0.27
CA ILE A 244 3.58 5.68 -0.26
C ILE A 244 2.29 4.85 -0.23
N CYS A 245 2.35 3.55 -0.55
CA CYS A 245 1.24 2.61 -0.41
C CYS A 245 0.71 2.60 1.03
N GLY A 246 1.60 2.46 2.01
CA GLY A 246 1.20 2.51 3.42
C GLY A 246 0.59 3.86 3.84
N HIS A 247 0.99 4.97 3.22
CA HIS A 247 0.40 6.28 3.48
C HIS A 247 -0.99 6.42 2.83
N LEU A 248 -1.18 5.90 1.61
CA LEU A 248 -2.48 5.85 0.93
C LEU A 248 -3.50 5.07 1.75
N ILE A 249 -3.13 3.86 2.18
CA ILE A 249 -3.93 2.97 3.02
C ILE A 249 -4.37 3.70 4.30
N ALA A 250 -3.41 4.23 5.08
CA ALA A 250 -3.70 4.91 6.33
C ALA A 250 -4.59 6.14 6.13
N PHE A 251 -4.34 6.94 5.11
CA PHE A 251 -5.15 8.11 4.82
C PHE A 251 -6.61 7.73 4.51
N VAL A 252 -6.84 6.76 3.63
CA VAL A 252 -8.20 6.35 3.26
C VAL A 252 -8.94 5.71 4.44
N ASP A 253 -8.27 4.88 5.24
CA ASP A 253 -8.90 4.28 6.43
C ASP A 253 -9.40 5.36 7.40
N HIS A 254 -8.56 6.36 7.69
CA HIS A 254 -8.95 7.46 8.56
C HIS A 254 -9.96 8.42 7.94
N LEU A 255 -9.89 8.68 6.63
CA LEU A 255 -10.87 9.50 5.93
C LEU A 255 -12.26 8.83 5.98
N PHE A 256 -12.31 7.53 5.72
CA PHE A 256 -13.56 6.79 5.71
C PHE A 256 -14.16 6.66 7.12
N ASP A 257 -13.34 6.38 8.13
CA ASP A 257 -13.78 6.41 9.53
C ASP A 257 -14.31 7.81 9.91
N ALA A 258 -13.61 8.88 9.55
CA ALA A 258 -14.06 10.25 9.83
C ALA A 258 -15.40 10.58 9.14
N LEU A 259 -15.56 10.20 7.86
CA LEU A 259 -16.81 10.38 7.12
C LEU A 259 -17.96 9.64 7.80
N VAL A 260 -17.78 8.36 8.13
CA VAL A 260 -18.84 7.56 8.76
C VAL A 260 -19.17 8.08 10.16
N ARG A 261 -18.19 8.56 10.92
CA ARG A 261 -18.40 9.18 12.23
C ARG A 261 -19.12 10.53 12.16
N ALA A 262 -18.94 11.29 11.09
CA ALA A 262 -19.69 12.52 10.86
C ALA A 262 -21.18 12.23 10.55
N HIS A 263 -21.50 11.02 10.11
CA HIS A 263 -22.83 10.59 9.69
C HIS A 263 -23.28 9.31 10.43
N ARG A 264 -23.18 9.29 11.76
CA ARG A 264 -23.51 8.07 12.55
C ARG A 264 -24.92 7.57 12.32
N ASP A 265 -25.87 8.47 12.09
CA ASP A 265 -27.28 8.13 11.86
C ASP A 265 -27.50 7.42 10.52
N ALA A 266 -26.53 7.49 9.59
CA ALA A 266 -26.56 6.78 8.31
C ALA A 266 -26.21 5.29 8.46
N ILE A 267 -25.63 4.86 9.59
CA ILE A 267 -25.25 3.48 9.86
C ILE A 267 -26.51 2.67 10.19
N VAL A 268 -26.80 1.64 9.38
CA VAL A 268 -27.97 0.76 9.55
C VAL A 268 -27.61 -0.58 10.18
N GLU A 269 -26.35 -0.98 10.10
CA GLU A 269 -25.84 -2.22 10.68
C GLU A 269 -24.39 -2.02 11.11
N LYS A 270 -23.99 -2.55 12.26
CA LYS A 270 -22.62 -2.52 12.76
C LYS A 270 -22.27 -3.85 13.42
N ASP A 271 -21.21 -4.47 12.92
CA ASP A 271 -20.62 -5.68 13.45
C ASP A 271 -19.17 -5.39 13.86
N ALA A 272 -18.87 -5.56 15.16
CA ALA A 272 -17.54 -5.33 15.72
C ALA A 272 -17.02 -6.61 16.35
N ARG A 273 -15.87 -7.10 15.86
CA ARG A 273 -15.28 -8.37 16.29
C ARG A 273 -13.76 -8.32 16.24
N VAL A 274 -13.13 -9.17 17.05
CA VAL A 274 -11.70 -9.44 16.96
C VAL A 274 -11.48 -10.58 16.01
N VAL A 275 -10.72 -10.31 14.96
CA VAL A 275 -10.36 -11.30 13.94
C VAL A 275 -8.87 -11.57 13.99
N ASP A 276 -8.49 -12.78 13.61
CA ASP A 276 -7.10 -13.09 13.31
C ASP A 276 -6.68 -12.33 12.05
N VAL A 277 -5.53 -11.67 12.11
CA VAL A 277 -4.95 -11.01 10.94
C VAL A 277 -4.44 -12.10 10.02
N PRO A 278 -4.93 -12.19 8.77
CA PRO A 278 -4.42 -13.17 7.82
C PRO A 278 -2.89 -13.01 7.67
N PRO A 279 -2.12 -14.11 7.67
CA PRO A 279 -0.66 -14.03 7.68
C PRO A 279 -0.08 -13.16 6.57
N LEU A 280 -0.64 -13.21 5.36
CA LEU A 280 -0.22 -12.37 4.23
C LEU A 280 -0.45 -10.86 4.49
N ILE A 281 -1.54 -10.50 5.17
CA ILE A 281 -1.82 -9.10 5.52
C ILE A 281 -0.84 -8.62 6.60
N ALA A 282 -0.56 -9.46 7.59
CA ALA A 282 0.43 -9.15 8.63
C ALA A 282 1.81 -8.89 8.00
N ARG A 283 2.25 -9.76 7.09
CA ARG A 283 3.53 -9.63 6.38
C ARG A 283 3.58 -8.42 5.46
N ALA A 284 2.50 -8.10 4.76
CA ALA A 284 2.42 -6.88 3.96
C ALA A 284 2.55 -5.62 4.82
N ALA A 285 1.94 -5.59 6.00
CA ALA A 285 2.09 -4.49 6.95
C ALA A 285 3.53 -4.42 7.51
N GLU A 286 4.12 -5.56 7.85
CA GLU A 286 5.52 -5.65 8.31
C GLU A 286 6.51 -5.17 7.26
N ALA A 287 6.30 -5.51 5.98
CA ALA A 287 7.14 -5.04 4.88
C ALA A 287 7.12 -3.50 4.76
N VAL A 288 5.95 -2.88 4.91
CA VAL A 288 5.83 -1.41 4.94
C VAL A 288 6.53 -0.82 6.17
N ASP A 289 6.33 -1.40 7.35
CA ASP A 289 6.91 -0.90 8.59
C ASP A 289 8.44 -1.02 8.60
N ALA A 290 8.97 -2.15 8.13
CA ALA A 290 10.39 -2.39 7.95
C ALA A 290 11.00 -1.38 6.99
N GLU A 291 10.34 -1.14 5.86
CA GLU A 291 10.81 -0.18 4.87
C GLU A 291 10.82 1.26 5.41
N ARG A 292 9.75 1.66 6.10
CA ARG A 292 9.69 2.96 6.80
C ARG A 292 10.78 3.12 7.84
N ALA A 293 11.14 2.04 8.55
CA ALA A 293 12.24 2.07 9.49
C ALA A 293 13.57 2.29 8.77
N ARG A 294 13.82 1.57 7.67
CA ARG A 294 15.02 1.71 6.84
C ARG A 294 15.19 3.14 6.30
N LEU A 295 14.16 3.70 5.67
CA LEU A 295 14.20 5.07 5.12
C LEU A 295 14.41 6.14 6.20
N ARG A 296 13.91 5.91 7.42
CA ARG A 296 14.18 6.82 8.56
C ARG A 296 15.64 6.77 8.98
N ASP A 297 16.23 5.58 9.06
CA ASP A 297 17.63 5.41 9.41
C ASP A 297 18.56 6.04 8.36
N GLU A 298 18.27 5.84 7.07
CA GLU A 298 19.03 6.44 5.97
C GLU A 298 18.99 7.97 6.01
N ARG A 299 17.81 8.56 6.26
CA ARG A 299 17.68 10.02 6.42
C ARG A 299 18.47 10.53 7.62
N ARG A 300 18.47 9.80 8.73
CA ARG A 300 19.24 10.16 9.92
C ARG A 300 20.74 10.14 9.64
N LYS A 301 21.23 9.10 8.96
CA LYS A 301 22.64 8.98 8.52
C LYS A 301 23.04 10.11 7.58
N ALA A 302 22.20 10.42 6.59
CA ALA A 302 22.45 11.52 5.65
C ALA A 302 22.49 12.90 6.35
N ALA A 303 21.58 13.14 7.30
CA ALA A 303 21.58 14.37 8.08
C ALA A 303 22.85 14.52 8.92
N ALA A 304 23.28 13.45 9.61
CA ALA A 304 24.52 13.45 10.39
C ALA A 304 25.76 13.69 9.51
N ALA A 305 25.82 13.07 8.32
CA ALA A 305 26.92 13.29 7.38
C ALA A 305 26.98 14.75 6.88
N ALA A 306 25.83 15.36 6.60
CA ALA A 306 25.75 16.76 6.18
C ALA A 306 26.17 17.73 7.29
N GLU A 307 25.88 17.41 8.55
CA GLU A 307 26.29 18.21 9.71
C GLU A 307 27.82 18.16 9.92
N ILE A 308 28.43 16.99 9.76
CA ILE A 308 29.90 16.82 9.80
C ILE A 308 30.57 17.66 8.70
N GLN A 309 30.03 17.64 7.48
CA GLN A 309 30.58 18.43 6.37
C GLN A 309 30.49 19.94 6.62
N ARG A 310 29.41 20.42 7.26
CA ARG A 310 29.26 21.84 7.63
C ARG A 310 30.16 22.27 8.78
N GLY A 311 30.48 21.37 9.70
CA GLY A 311 31.41 21.66 10.81
C GLY A 311 32.88 21.63 10.43
N ALA A 312 33.22 21.14 9.23
CA ALA A 312 34.57 21.08 8.70
C ALA A 312 34.90 22.22 7.71
N SER A 313 33.95 23.10 7.42
CA SER A 313 34.10 24.29 6.58
C SER A 313 34.19 25.55 7.43
#